data_AF-A0A845FR29-F1
#
_entry.id   AF-A0A845FR29-F1
#
_cell.length_a   1.000
_cell.length_b   1.000
_cell.length_c   1.000
_cell.angle_alpha   90.00
_cell.angle_beta   90.00
_cell.angle_gamma   90.00
#
_symmetry.space_group_name_H-M   'P 1'
#
loop_
_entity.id
_entity.type
_entity.pdbx_description
1 polymer ?
#
loop_
_entity_poly.entity_id
_entity_poly.type
_entity_poly.pdbx_seq_one_letter_code
_entity_poly.pdbx_strand_id
1 'polypeptide(L)'
;MHNLPVIAICGVPGSGKSSLTAALVLETGGLHLDMDEYQTFTDQDVHAIAAQADHTGFYNLFDVPELDTHLAGLKSGQAVALPGAREALRAMGPIVFETHFGRAHHKAGQYIDVMIWLDCPLALALTRKLSFFLDEFLRDDHQYLPLLEHCGFEPLSITCLPLESDFRLILARKR
;
A
#
# COMPACT_ATOMS: atom_id res chain seq x y z
N MET A 1 25.12 -7.01 -21.49
CA MET A 1 24.19 -6.00 -20.93
C MET A 1 23.38 -6.69 -19.86
N HIS A 2 23.44 -6.23 -18.61
CA HIS A 2 22.58 -6.76 -17.56
C HIS A 2 21.20 -6.15 -17.77
N ASN A 3 20.20 -6.98 -18.07
CA ASN A 3 18.80 -6.58 -18.16
C ASN A 3 18.11 -7.22 -16.97
N LEU A 4 17.95 -6.47 -15.88
CA LEU A 4 17.36 -6.99 -14.65
C LEU A 4 15.84 -7.07 -14.83
N PRO A 5 15.20 -8.19 -14.43
CA PRO A 5 13.77 -8.30 -14.58
C PRO A 5 13.05 -7.34 -13.62
N VAL A 6 11.97 -6.72 -14.10
CA VAL A 6 11.06 -5.89 -13.33
C VAL A 6 9.81 -6.70 -13.05
N ILE A 7 9.55 -6.93 -11.77
CA ILE A 7 8.40 -7.67 -11.26
C ILE A 7 7.44 -6.67 -10.64
N ALA A 8 6.31 -6.41 -11.31
CA ALA A 8 5.28 -5.53 -10.79
C ALA A 8 4.37 -6.27 -9.79
N ILE A 9 4.14 -5.64 -8.63
CA ILE A 9 3.18 -6.08 -7.61
C ILE A 9 2.00 -5.11 -7.61
N CYS A 10 0.83 -5.63 -7.98
CA CYS A 10 -0.39 -4.86 -8.19
C CYS A 10 -1.53 -5.39 -7.31
N GLY A 11 -2.56 -4.57 -7.11
CA GLY A 11 -3.71 -4.90 -6.28
C GLY A 11 -4.27 -3.70 -5.53
N VAL A 12 -5.51 -3.81 -5.06
CA VAL A 12 -6.20 -2.72 -4.34
C VAL A 12 -5.48 -2.35 -3.03
N PRO A 13 -5.62 -1.11 -2.52
CA PRO A 13 -5.15 -0.77 -1.17
C PRO A 13 -5.68 -1.76 -0.13
N GLY A 14 -4.81 -2.23 0.79
CA GLY A 14 -5.17 -3.24 1.80
C GLY A 14 -5.15 -4.70 1.31
N SER A 15 -4.82 -4.95 0.03
CA SER A 15 -4.67 -6.33 -0.50
C SER A 15 -3.46 -7.09 0.04
N GLY A 16 -2.44 -6.38 0.54
CA GLY A 16 -1.19 -6.98 1.05
C GLY A 16 0.01 -6.87 0.10
N LYS A 17 -0.05 -6.01 -0.93
CA LYS A 17 1.07 -5.76 -1.88
C LYS A 17 2.39 -5.54 -1.16
N SER A 18 2.46 -4.56 -0.26
CA SER A 18 3.69 -4.19 0.45
C SER A 18 4.28 -5.32 1.28
N SER A 19 3.44 -6.18 1.85
CA SER A 19 3.90 -7.38 2.56
C SER A 19 4.51 -8.41 1.59
N LEU A 20 3.89 -8.64 0.44
CA LEU A 20 4.44 -9.53 -0.58
C LEU A 20 5.73 -8.94 -1.18
N THR A 21 5.75 -7.65 -1.47
CA THR A 21 6.91 -6.93 -1.99
C THR A 21 8.12 -7.09 -1.06
N ALA A 22 7.94 -6.86 0.24
CA ALA A 22 9.00 -7.03 1.23
C ALA A 22 9.53 -8.48 1.29
N ALA A 23 8.62 -9.47 1.28
CA ALA A 23 9.01 -10.88 1.27
C ALA A 23 9.79 -11.26 0.00
N LEU A 24 9.34 -10.77 -1.16
CA LEU A 24 9.98 -11.06 -2.44
C LEU A 24 11.36 -10.41 -2.53
N VAL A 25 11.50 -9.16 -2.10
CA VAL A 25 12.79 -8.46 -2.04
C VAL A 25 13.78 -9.21 -1.16
N LEU A 26 13.35 -9.68 0.01
CA LEU A 26 14.17 -10.47 0.92
C LEU A 26 14.64 -11.79 0.29
N GLU A 27 13.72 -12.52 -0.35
CA GLU A 27 14.01 -13.82 -0.95
C GLU A 27 14.93 -13.70 -2.18
N THR A 28 14.71 -12.68 -3.01
CA THR A 28 15.45 -12.54 -4.28
C THR A 28 16.69 -11.66 -4.18
N GLY A 29 16.92 -10.99 -3.05
CA GLY A 29 17.91 -9.91 -2.94
C GLY A 29 17.60 -8.76 -3.91
N GLY A 30 16.31 -8.52 -4.16
CA GLY A 30 15.85 -7.54 -5.14
C GLY A 30 15.98 -6.10 -4.64
N LEU A 31 15.73 -5.14 -5.52
CA LEU A 31 15.56 -3.73 -5.14
C LEU A 31 14.07 -3.40 -5.14
N HIS A 32 13.57 -2.85 -4.03
CA HIS A 32 12.21 -2.33 -3.94
C HIS A 32 12.11 -0.97 -4.62
N LEU A 33 11.10 -0.79 -5.47
CA LEU A 33 10.70 0.51 -5.99
C LEU A 33 9.20 0.69 -5.74
N ASP A 34 8.83 1.75 -5.02
CA ASP A 34 7.43 2.06 -4.71
C ASP A 34 6.96 3.26 -5.55
N MET A 35 5.86 3.09 -6.27
CA MET A 35 5.24 4.19 -7.02
C MET A 35 4.76 5.33 -6.11
N ASP A 36 4.35 5.02 -4.87
CA ASP A 36 3.81 6.01 -3.93
C ASP A 36 4.90 6.96 -3.39
N GLU A 37 6.19 6.56 -3.41
CA GLU A 37 7.33 7.40 -3.00
C GLU A 37 7.56 8.60 -3.93
N TYR A 38 7.02 8.56 -5.15
CA TYR A 38 7.14 9.65 -6.11
C TYR A 38 6.21 10.84 -5.80
N GLN A 39 5.37 10.74 -4.74
CA GLN A 39 4.51 11.74 -4.07
C GLN A 39 3.60 12.63 -4.94
N THR A 40 3.73 12.60 -6.26
CA THR A 40 2.90 13.33 -7.22
C THR A 40 1.58 12.62 -7.47
N PHE A 41 1.48 11.31 -7.18
CA PHE A 41 0.29 10.51 -7.43
C PHE A 41 -0.83 10.76 -6.41
N THR A 42 -0.50 10.81 -5.11
CA THR A 42 -1.48 10.97 -4.02
C THR A 42 -2.08 12.37 -3.93
N ASP A 43 -1.43 13.35 -4.56
CA ASP A 43 -1.82 14.77 -4.53
C ASP A 43 -2.63 15.19 -5.76
N GLN A 44 -2.76 14.30 -6.76
CA GLN A 44 -3.53 14.58 -7.97
C GLN A 44 -5.04 14.49 -7.71
N ASP A 45 -5.79 15.47 -8.24
CA ASP A 45 -7.25 15.45 -8.17
C ASP A 45 -7.82 14.34 -9.07
N VAL A 46 -8.07 13.19 -8.46
CA VAL A 46 -8.63 12.00 -9.11
C VAL A 46 -9.97 12.31 -9.78
N HIS A 47 -10.78 13.23 -9.25
CA HIS A 47 -12.07 13.59 -9.85
C HIS A 47 -11.87 14.38 -11.14
N ALA A 48 -10.92 15.32 -11.16
CA ALA A 48 -10.57 16.07 -12.36
C ALA A 48 -9.99 15.15 -13.46
N ILE A 49 -9.19 14.15 -13.08
CA ILE A 49 -8.63 13.15 -13.99
C ILE A 49 -9.72 12.24 -14.55
N ALA A 50 -10.61 11.72 -13.68
CA ALA A 50 -11.71 10.85 -14.10
C ALA A 50 -12.69 11.55 -15.05
N ALA A 51 -12.92 12.86 -14.86
CA ALA A 51 -13.78 13.66 -15.74
C ALA A 51 -13.22 13.83 -17.16
N GLN A 52 -11.92 13.67 -17.35
CA GLN A 52 -11.24 13.83 -18.64
C GLN A 52 -10.98 12.50 -19.35
N ALA A 53 -11.20 11.39 -18.68
CA ALA A 53 -10.78 10.09 -19.16
C ALA A 53 -11.81 9.44 -20.09
N ASP A 54 -11.34 9.00 -21.26
CA ASP A 54 -11.96 7.86 -21.90
C ASP A 54 -11.49 6.56 -21.21
N HIS A 55 -12.29 5.49 -21.32
CA HIS A 55 -11.99 4.20 -20.69
C HIS A 55 -10.65 3.58 -21.13
N THR A 56 -10.01 4.11 -22.18
CA THR A 56 -8.80 3.55 -22.78
C THR A 56 -7.50 4.28 -22.38
N GLY A 57 -7.59 5.43 -21.71
CA GLY A 57 -6.43 6.24 -21.35
C GLY A 57 -6.33 6.63 -19.88
N PHE A 58 -7.33 6.31 -19.04
CA PHE A 58 -7.42 6.79 -17.66
C PHE A 58 -6.11 6.68 -16.87
N TYR A 59 -5.47 5.52 -16.88
CA TYR A 59 -4.24 5.30 -16.10
C TYR A 59 -3.02 6.06 -16.62
N ASN A 60 -3.02 6.49 -17.89
CA ASN A 60 -1.95 7.30 -18.48
C ASN A 60 -2.08 8.79 -18.16
N LEU A 61 -3.20 9.22 -17.60
CA LEU A 61 -3.42 10.61 -17.18
C LEU A 61 -2.68 10.93 -15.89
N PHE A 62 -2.34 9.92 -15.09
CA PHE A 62 -1.53 10.10 -13.90
C PHE A 62 -0.08 10.31 -14.29
N ASP A 63 0.43 11.50 -14.02
CA ASP A 63 1.86 11.77 -14.21
C ASP A 63 2.62 11.37 -12.95
N VAL A 64 3.68 10.58 -13.14
CA VAL A 64 4.62 10.20 -12.09
C VAL A 64 6.02 10.51 -12.62
N PRO A 65 6.50 11.75 -12.43
CA PRO A 65 7.77 12.21 -12.99
C PRO A 65 8.94 11.30 -12.59
N GLU A 66 9.89 11.15 -13.51
CA GLU A 66 11.15 10.41 -13.33
C GLU A 66 11.01 8.89 -13.14
N LEU A 67 9.83 8.36 -12.80
CA LEU A 67 9.62 6.94 -12.55
C LEU A 67 10.05 6.05 -13.74
N ASP A 68 9.69 6.45 -14.95
CA ASP A 68 10.03 5.72 -16.17
C ASP A 68 11.54 5.72 -16.45
N THR A 69 12.19 6.88 -16.21
CA THR A 69 13.63 7.04 -16.35
C THR A 69 14.39 6.24 -15.30
N HIS A 70 13.89 6.21 -14.05
CA HIS A 70 14.43 5.43 -12.96
C HIS A 70 14.30 3.93 -13.21
N LEU A 71 13.13 3.46 -13.66
CA LEU A 71 12.93 2.06 -14.08
C LEU A 71 13.90 1.66 -15.19
N ALA A 72 14.04 2.49 -16.24
CA ALA A 72 14.98 2.23 -17.33
C ALA A 72 16.44 2.15 -16.84
N GLY A 73 16.86 3.11 -16.01
CA GLY A 73 18.19 3.16 -15.43
C GLY A 73 18.50 1.93 -14.57
N LEU A 74 17.62 1.61 -13.62
CA LEU A 74 17.77 0.42 -12.78
C LEU A 74 17.79 -0.87 -13.60
N LYS A 75 16.88 -1.02 -14.57
CA LYS A 75 16.78 -2.20 -15.44
C LYS A 75 18.07 -2.43 -16.24
N SER A 76 18.73 -1.35 -16.67
CA SER A 76 20.02 -1.37 -17.36
C SER A 76 21.24 -1.52 -16.43
N GLY A 77 21.02 -1.60 -15.11
CA GLY A 77 22.05 -1.76 -14.09
C GLY A 77 22.79 -0.48 -13.73
N GLN A 78 22.24 0.69 -14.05
CA GLN A 78 22.77 1.99 -13.64
C GLN A 78 22.43 2.28 -12.16
N ALA A 79 23.25 3.13 -11.53
CA ALA A 79 22.91 3.69 -10.22
C ALA A 79 21.97 4.89 -10.43
N VAL A 80 20.89 4.93 -9.66
CA VAL A 80 19.80 5.91 -9.80
C VAL A 80 19.49 6.53 -8.44
N ALA A 81 19.34 7.86 -8.39
CA ALA A 81 18.93 8.57 -7.18
C ALA A 81 17.42 8.51 -7.03
N LEU A 82 16.92 7.56 -6.24
CA LEU A 82 15.48 7.39 -6.01
C LEU A 82 14.93 8.43 -5.01
N PRO A 83 13.64 8.80 -5.08
CA PRO A 83 13.00 9.64 -4.07
C PRO A 83 13.22 9.08 -2.66
N GLY A 84 13.58 9.94 -1.71
CA GLY A 84 13.83 9.54 -0.32
C GLY A 84 15.15 8.76 -0.07
N ALA A 85 15.85 8.29 -1.10
CA ALA A 85 17.15 7.65 -0.95
C ALA A 85 18.24 8.67 -0.63
N ARG A 86 19.14 8.35 0.31
CA ARG A 86 20.28 9.21 0.68
C ARG A 86 21.38 9.23 -0.39
N GLU A 87 21.48 8.15 -1.17
CA GLU A 87 22.50 7.95 -2.18
C GLU A 87 21.90 7.22 -3.39
N ALA A 88 22.61 7.28 -4.52
CA ALA A 88 22.16 6.58 -5.72
C ALA A 88 22.25 5.06 -5.52
N LEU A 89 21.16 4.37 -5.82
CA LEU A 89 21.03 2.93 -5.66
C LEU A 89 21.19 2.21 -6.98
N ARG A 90 21.88 1.07 -6.94
CA ARG A 90 22.03 0.17 -8.09
C ARG A 90 21.33 -1.13 -7.77
N ALA A 91 20.46 -1.60 -8.67
CA ALA A 91 19.85 -2.90 -8.55
C ALA A 91 20.92 -4.00 -8.77
N MET A 92 21.03 -4.92 -7.81
CA MET A 92 21.92 -6.09 -7.88
C MET A 92 21.16 -7.40 -8.17
N GLY A 93 19.82 -7.35 -8.07
CA GLY A 93 18.88 -8.43 -8.35
C GLY A 93 17.65 -7.90 -9.10
N PRO A 94 16.51 -8.62 -9.12
CA PRO A 94 15.29 -8.14 -9.75
C PRO A 94 14.81 -6.83 -9.12
N ILE A 95 14.12 -6.01 -9.91
CA ILE A 95 13.45 -4.80 -9.44
C ILE A 95 12.02 -5.21 -9.08
N VAL A 96 11.68 -5.15 -7.80
CA VAL A 96 10.32 -5.41 -7.32
C VAL A 96 9.60 -4.07 -7.26
N PHE A 97 8.68 -3.87 -8.20
CA PHE A 97 8.01 -2.60 -8.44
C PHE A 97 6.57 -2.65 -7.91
N GLU A 98 6.29 -1.97 -6.81
CA GLU A 98 4.93 -1.84 -6.29
C GLU A 98 4.19 -0.71 -7.02
N THR A 99 3.05 -1.04 -7.64
CA THR A 99 2.31 -0.09 -8.48
C THR A 99 0.80 -0.35 -8.48
N HIS A 100 0.00 0.71 -8.60
CA HIS A 100 -1.46 0.60 -8.71
C HIS A 100 -1.93 0.20 -10.11
N PHE A 101 -1.14 0.49 -11.14
CA PHE A 101 -1.59 0.44 -12.54
C PHE A 101 -0.94 -0.68 -13.35
N GLY A 102 0.22 -1.18 -12.92
CA GLY A 102 0.98 -2.17 -13.67
C GLY A 102 1.22 -1.71 -15.11
N ARG A 103 0.90 -2.59 -16.07
CA ARG A 103 1.08 -2.31 -17.50
C ARG A 103 0.10 -1.30 -18.10
N ALA A 104 -0.96 -0.93 -17.37
CA ALA A 104 -1.95 0.02 -17.87
C ALA A 104 -1.42 1.46 -17.90
N HIS A 105 -0.41 1.79 -17.09
CA HIS A 105 0.34 3.04 -17.17
C HIS A 105 1.51 2.88 -18.14
N HIS A 106 1.36 3.33 -19.37
CA HIS A 106 2.25 3.05 -20.51
C HIS A 106 3.71 3.44 -20.24
N LYS A 107 3.97 4.61 -19.64
CA LYS A 107 5.33 5.12 -19.40
C LYS A 107 6.16 4.17 -18.52
N ALA A 108 5.60 3.71 -17.40
CA ALA A 108 6.29 2.76 -16.50
C ALA A 108 6.06 1.30 -16.92
N GLY A 109 4.86 1.00 -17.41
CA GLY A 109 4.36 -0.33 -17.70
C GLY A 109 5.11 -1.06 -18.82
N GLN A 110 5.75 -0.32 -19.72
CA GLN A 110 6.62 -0.88 -20.76
C GLN A 110 7.86 -1.60 -20.21
N TYR A 111 8.29 -1.30 -18.98
CA TYR A 111 9.48 -1.92 -18.37
C TYR A 111 9.18 -3.21 -17.60
N ILE A 112 7.90 -3.50 -17.33
CA ILE A 112 7.43 -4.65 -16.54
C ILE A 112 7.59 -5.94 -17.36
N ASP A 113 8.37 -6.88 -16.85
CA ASP A 113 8.52 -8.21 -17.47
C ASP A 113 7.54 -9.23 -16.87
N VAL A 114 7.30 -9.14 -15.56
CA VAL A 114 6.40 -10.03 -14.81
C VAL A 114 5.44 -9.18 -14.00
N MET A 115 4.15 -9.54 -13.98
CA MET A 115 3.13 -8.83 -13.19
C MET A 115 2.39 -9.82 -12.30
N ILE A 116 2.33 -9.51 -11.01
CA ILE A 116 1.60 -10.26 -9.99
C ILE A 116 0.46 -9.37 -9.51
N TRP A 117 -0.78 -9.81 -9.73
CA TRP A 117 -1.97 -9.11 -9.25
C TRP A 117 -2.56 -9.83 -8.05
N LEU A 118 -2.61 -9.16 -6.90
CA LEU A 118 -3.27 -9.67 -5.71
C LEU A 118 -4.78 -9.43 -5.85
N ASP A 119 -5.49 -10.47 -6.26
CA ASP A 119 -6.95 -10.49 -6.25
C ASP A 119 -7.45 -10.74 -4.82
N CYS A 120 -7.75 -9.64 -4.13
CA CYS A 120 -8.25 -9.65 -2.76
C CYS A 120 -9.70 -9.15 -2.76
N PRO A 121 -10.65 -9.88 -2.15
CA PRO A 121 -12.01 -9.39 -1.98
C PRO A 121 -12.02 -8.00 -1.33
N LEU A 122 -12.76 -7.06 -1.91
CA LEU A 122 -12.76 -5.66 -1.48
C LEU A 122 -13.13 -5.50 0.00
N ALA A 123 -14.07 -6.31 0.50
CA ALA A 123 -14.45 -6.29 1.92
C ALA A 123 -13.25 -6.57 2.82
N LEU A 124 -12.43 -7.58 2.50
CA LEU A 124 -11.24 -7.92 3.27
C LEU A 124 -10.17 -6.82 3.16
N ALA A 125 -9.93 -6.32 1.95
CA ALA A 125 -8.98 -5.24 1.71
C ALA A 125 -9.36 -3.95 2.47
N LEU A 126 -10.65 -3.59 2.43
CA LEU A 126 -11.19 -2.45 3.16
C LEU A 126 -11.08 -2.64 4.66
N THR A 127 -11.48 -3.79 5.21
CA THR A 127 -11.34 -4.08 6.64
C THR A 127 -9.89 -3.92 7.10
N ARG A 128 -8.92 -4.48 6.38
CA ARG A 128 -7.49 -4.32 6.71
C ARG A 128 -7.02 -2.87 6.65
N LYS A 129 -7.47 -2.12 5.63
CA LYS A 129 -7.08 -0.71 5.49
C LYS A 129 -7.72 0.17 6.56
N LEU A 130 -8.98 -0.09 6.91
CA LEU A 130 -9.66 0.56 8.03
C LEU A 130 -8.97 0.24 9.34
N SER A 131 -8.67 -1.03 9.63
CA SER A 131 -7.89 -1.40 10.82
C SER A 131 -6.55 -0.67 10.86
N PHE A 132 -5.80 -0.63 9.76
CA PHE A 132 -4.53 0.12 9.73
C PHE A 132 -4.70 1.62 10.03
N PHE A 133 -5.70 2.28 9.42
CA PHE A 133 -5.96 3.69 9.70
C PHE A 133 -6.42 3.92 11.14
N LEU A 134 -7.30 3.04 11.61
CA LEU A 134 -7.89 3.14 12.93
C LEU A 134 -6.91 2.70 14.01
N ASP A 135 -5.92 1.86 13.76
CA ASP A 135 -4.91 1.45 14.75
C ASP A 135 -4.21 2.67 15.35
N GLU A 136 -4.01 3.75 14.60
CA GLU A 136 -3.45 4.98 15.16
C GLU A 136 -4.44 5.73 16.09
N PHE A 137 -5.74 5.69 15.78
CA PHE A 137 -6.82 6.26 16.59
C PHE A 137 -7.24 5.37 17.78
N LEU A 138 -7.12 4.06 17.62
CA LEU A 138 -7.53 3.00 18.52
C LEU A 138 -6.33 2.44 19.30
N ARG A 139 -5.09 2.88 19.05
CA ARG A 139 -3.96 2.62 19.97
C ARG A 139 -4.24 3.13 21.38
N ASP A 140 -5.22 4.03 21.52
CA ASP A 140 -5.80 4.51 22.78
C ASP A 140 -7.16 3.83 23.09
N ASP A 141 -7.29 2.51 22.81
CA ASP A 141 -8.51 1.68 22.86
C ASP A 141 -9.11 1.45 24.27
N HIS A 142 -9.26 2.52 25.04
CA HIS A 142 -9.86 2.49 26.37
C HIS A 142 -10.98 3.53 26.53
N GLN A 143 -11.57 4.02 25.43
CA GLN A 143 -12.56 5.12 25.50
C GLN A 143 -13.97 4.71 25.91
N TYR A 144 -14.29 3.40 25.99
CA TYR A 144 -15.63 2.96 26.42
C TYR A 144 -15.87 3.16 27.92
N LEU A 145 -14.81 3.12 28.73
CA LEU A 145 -14.93 3.27 30.18
C LEU A 145 -15.40 4.70 30.56
N PRO A 146 -14.76 5.78 30.06
CA PRO A 146 -15.28 7.13 30.23
C PRO A 146 -16.72 7.32 29.72
N LEU A 147 -17.09 6.69 28.60
CA LEU A 147 -18.45 6.76 28.06
C LEU A 147 -19.46 6.07 28.97
N LEU A 148 -19.15 4.87 29.46
CA LEU A 148 -20.00 4.13 30.39
C LEU A 148 -20.21 4.91 31.69
N GLU A 149 -19.15 5.50 32.24
CA GLU A 149 -19.23 6.35 33.43
C GLU A 149 -20.10 7.58 33.20
N HIS A 150 -19.93 8.26 32.05
CA HIS A 150 -20.77 9.40 31.66
C HIS A 150 -22.25 9.01 31.55
N CYS A 151 -22.54 7.80 31.06
CA CYS A 151 -23.89 7.25 31.01
C CYS A 151 -24.42 6.73 32.36
N GLY A 152 -23.64 6.86 33.45
CA GLY A 152 -24.03 6.43 34.79
C GLY A 152 -23.88 4.93 35.02
N PHE A 153 -23.03 4.25 34.25
CA PHE A 153 -22.73 2.83 34.41
C PHE A 153 -21.34 2.62 35.04
N GLU A 154 -21.26 1.65 35.94
CA GLU A 154 -20.02 1.17 36.53
C GLU A 154 -19.64 -0.18 35.88
N PRO A 155 -18.43 -0.31 35.31
CA PRO A 155 -17.95 -1.56 34.75
C PRO A 155 -17.73 -2.61 35.85
N LEU A 156 -18.23 -3.83 35.62
CA LEU A 156 -18.07 -4.98 36.52
C LEU A 156 -16.97 -5.93 36.05
N SER A 157 -16.88 -6.17 34.74
CA SER A 157 -15.86 -7.05 34.17
C SER A 157 -15.65 -6.77 32.68
N ILE A 158 -14.41 -6.95 32.21
CA ILE A 158 -14.05 -6.90 30.80
C ILE A 158 -13.43 -8.24 30.46
N THR A 159 -14.02 -8.97 29.53
CA THR A 159 -13.53 -10.29 29.09
C THR A 159 -13.21 -10.25 27.61
N CYS A 160 -11.98 -10.59 27.22
CA CYS A 160 -11.65 -10.83 25.83
C CYS A 160 -12.28 -12.16 25.40
N LEU A 161 -13.18 -12.12 24.43
CA LEU A 161 -13.77 -13.31 23.84
C LEU A 161 -12.86 -13.79 22.70
N PRO A 162 -12.58 -15.10 22.60
CA PRO A 162 -11.81 -15.68 21.50
C PRO A 162 -12.71 -15.86 20.28
N LEU A 163 -13.25 -14.75 19.76
CA LEU A 163 -13.82 -14.67 18.42
C LEU A 163 -12.72 -14.11 17.48
N GLU A 164 -12.84 -14.30 16.17
CA GLU A 164 -11.77 -14.07 15.16
C GLU A 164 -11.20 -12.63 15.02
N SER A 165 -11.39 -11.77 16.01
CA SER A 165 -10.71 -10.48 16.22
C SER A 165 -10.98 -10.01 17.66
N ASP A 166 -10.19 -9.06 18.18
CA ASP A 166 -10.15 -8.52 19.56
C ASP A 166 -11.51 -8.10 20.17
N PHE A 167 -12.40 -9.06 20.40
CA PHE A 167 -13.75 -8.83 20.90
C PHE A 167 -13.72 -8.76 22.42
N ARG A 168 -14.21 -7.66 23.00
CA ARG A 168 -14.34 -7.52 24.46
C ARG A 168 -15.80 -7.47 24.88
N LEU A 169 -16.19 -8.38 25.76
CA LEU A 169 -17.45 -8.30 26.49
C LEU A 169 -17.25 -7.40 27.71
N ILE A 170 -17.94 -6.26 27.74
CA ILE A 170 -17.98 -5.36 28.91
C ILE A 170 -19.32 -5.58 29.62
N LEU A 171 -19.27 -6.08 30.85
CA LEU A 171 -20.42 -6.12 31.75
C LEU A 171 -20.39 -4.87 32.62
N ALA A 172 -21.48 -4.11 32.67
CA ALA A 172 -21.60 -2.91 33.50
C ALA A 172 -22.96 -2.85 34.19
N ARG A 173 -23.02 -2.22 35.37
CA ARG A 173 -24.28 -1.96 36.10
C ARG A 173 -24.59 -0.48 36.14
N LYS A 174 -25.88 -0.12 36.12
CA LYS A 174 -26.28 1.26 36.38
C LYS A 174 -25.99 1.61 37.83
N ARG A 175 -25.41 2.78 38.08
CA ARG A 175 -25.22 3.35 39.42
C ARG A 175 -26.56 3.66 40.08
#